data_AF-A0A6J1SE66-F1
#
_entry.id   AF-A0A6J1SE66-F1
#
_cell.length_a   1.000
_cell.length_b   1.000
_cell.length_c   1.000
_cell.angle_alpha   90.00
_cell.angle_beta   90.00
_cell.angle_gamma   90.00
#
_symmetry.space_group_name_H-M   'P 1'
#
loop_
_entity.id
_entity.type
_entity.pdbx_description
1 polymer ?
#
loop_
_entity_poly.entity_id
_entity_poly.type
_entity_poly.pdbx_seq_one_letter_code
_entity_poly.pdbx_strand_id
1 'polypeptide(L)'
;MPGESACVLKFVKTTVNAFSPVKGSAKAAGFDLRSAYDYEIPARGKELVKTDLQIQLPAGCYGRVAPRSGLAWKNHIDVGAGVIDEDYRGNVGVVMFNHAETVFKVNKGDRIAQLICERIFYPELEECKELSDTERGEGGFGSTGKN
;
A
#
# COMPACT_ATOMS: atom_id res chain seq x y z
N MET A 1 -12.92 -28.49 9.62
CA MET A 1 -12.62 -27.13 9.15
C MET A 1 -11.37 -27.22 8.29
N PRO A 2 -11.33 -26.67 7.07
CA PRO A 2 -10.11 -26.65 6.27
C PRO A 2 -9.05 -25.90 7.10
N GLY A 3 -7.94 -26.58 7.39
CA GLY A 3 -6.95 -26.15 8.38
C GLY A 3 -6.46 -24.72 8.15
N GLU A 4 -6.23 -24.00 9.24
CA GLU A 4 -5.59 -22.68 9.25
C GLU A 4 -4.30 -22.74 8.40
N SER A 5 -4.42 -22.35 7.13
CA SER A 5 -3.24 -22.09 6.33
C SER A 5 -2.50 -20.96 7.02
N ALA A 6 -1.25 -21.21 7.39
CA ALA A 6 -0.42 -20.20 8.04
C ALA A 6 -0.47 -18.89 7.23
N CYS A 7 -0.69 -17.77 7.93
CA CYS A 7 -0.71 -16.44 7.34
C CYS A 7 0.71 -16.05 6.89
N VAL A 8 1.07 -16.47 5.68
CA VAL A 8 2.41 -16.33 5.09
C VAL A 8 2.33 -15.48 3.83
N LEU A 9 2.98 -14.31 3.88
CA LEU A 9 3.26 -13.51 2.69
C LEU A 9 4.45 -14.14 1.95
N LYS A 10 4.22 -14.63 0.74
CA LYS A 10 5.29 -15.14 -0.14
C LYS A 10 5.73 -14.04 -1.09
N PHE A 11 7.01 -14.03 -1.46
CA PHE A 11 7.54 -13.11 -2.45
C PHE A 11 8.65 -13.74 -3.28
N VAL A 12 8.86 -13.21 -4.48
CA VAL A 12 9.95 -13.55 -5.39
C VAL A 12 10.67 -12.28 -5.80
N LYS A 13 12.00 -12.30 -5.74
CA LYS A 13 12.85 -11.27 -6.33
C LYS A 13 12.99 -11.57 -7.82
N THR A 14 12.45 -10.72 -8.67
CA THR A 14 12.48 -10.95 -10.13
C THR A 14 13.83 -10.54 -10.75
N THR A 15 14.61 -9.72 -10.05
CA THR A 15 15.94 -9.29 -10.47
C THR A 15 16.91 -9.23 -9.28
N VAL A 16 18.20 -9.05 -9.59
CA VAL A 16 19.26 -8.80 -8.59
C VAL A 16 19.13 -7.44 -7.89
N ASN A 17 18.29 -6.56 -8.40
CA ASN A 17 18.07 -5.23 -7.83
C ASN A 17 17.05 -5.25 -6.69
N ALA A 18 16.26 -6.32 -6.58
CA ALA A 18 15.18 -6.42 -5.60
C ALA A 18 15.70 -6.67 -4.18
N PHE A 19 15.04 -6.04 -3.20
CA PHE A 19 15.34 -6.21 -1.78
C PHE A 19 14.21 -6.96 -1.08
N SER A 20 14.55 -7.81 -0.12
CA SER A 20 13.53 -8.50 0.67
C SER A 20 12.76 -7.49 1.51
N PRO A 21 11.42 -7.56 1.58
CA PRO A 21 10.65 -6.72 2.50
C PRO A 21 11.04 -7.00 3.96
N VAL A 22 11.15 -5.95 4.78
CA VAL A 22 11.59 -6.07 6.19
C VAL A 22 10.63 -5.31 7.10
N LYS A 23 10.31 -5.85 8.28
CA LYS A 23 9.57 -5.12 9.30
C LYS A 23 10.47 -4.12 10.03
N GLY A 24 9.97 -2.90 10.22
CA GLY A 24 10.67 -1.88 11.01
C GLY A 24 10.71 -2.16 12.52
N SER A 25 9.78 -2.98 13.03
CA SER A 25 9.71 -3.42 14.43
C SER A 25 8.90 -4.72 14.54
N ALA A 26 8.95 -5.39 15.69
CA ALA A 26 8.24 -6.65 15.91
C ALA A 26 6.72 -6.57 15.62
N LYS A 27 6.11 -5.42 15.92
CA LYS A 27 4.68 -5.15 15.73
C LYS A 27 4.40 -4.12 14.63
N ALA A 28 5.36 -3.87 13.74
CA ALA A 28 5.12 -3.01 12.59
C ALA A 28 3.99 -3.59 11.73
N ALA A 29 3.04 -2.74 11.37
CA ALA A 29 1.89 -3.11 10.55
C ALA A 29 2.32 -3.51 9.13
N GLY A 30 3.28 -2.77 8.56
CA GLY A 30 3.77 -2.98 7.20
C GLY A 30 5.20 -3.50 7.12
N PHE A 31 5.51 -4.11 5.98
CA PHE A 31 6.87 -4.43 5.56
C PHE A 31 7.42 -3.30 4.69
N ASP A 32 8.58 -2.73 5.05
CA ASP A 32 9.23 -1.69 4.25
C ASP A 32 9.55 -2.23 2.85
N LEU A 33 9.07 -1.54 1.81
CA LEU A 33 9.39 -1.76 0.41
C LEU A 33 10.53 -0.83 0.01
N ARG A 34 11.47 -1.34 -0.79
CA ARG A 34 12.63 -0.58 -1.26
C ARG A 34 12.60 -0.41 -2.77
N SER A 35 13.14 0.72 -3.22
CA SER A 35 13.34 0.95 -4.65
C SER A 35 14.39 -0.01 -5.21
N ALA A 36 14.10 -0.62 -6.36
CA ALA A 36 15.09 -1.40 -7.11
C ALA A 36 16.03 -0.51 -7.96
N TYR A 37 15.66 0.73 -8.22
CA TYR A 37 16.38 1.63 -9.12
C TYR A 37 16.46 3.06 -8.58
N ASP A 38 17.26 3.88 -9.25
CA ASP A 38 17.29 5.33 -9.01
C ASP A 38 16.14 5.99 -9.77
N TYR A 39 15.46 6.94 -9.14
CA TYR A 39 14.39 7.75 -9.73
C TYR A 39 14.49 9.20 -9.27
N GLU A 40 13.99 10.10 -10.10
CA GLU A 40 13.72 11.49 -9.72
C GLU A 40 12.22 11.73 -9.84
N ILE A 41 11.55 12.03 -8.73
CA ILE A 41 10.14 12.37 -8.72
C ILE A 41 10.02 13.88 -8.89
N PRO A 42 9.48 14.38 -10.02
CA PRO A 42 9.39 15.80 -10.28
C PRO A 42 8.63 16.53 -9.16
N ALA A 43 8.98 17.79 -8.92
CA ALA A 43 8.17 18.69 -8.08
C ALA A 43 6.72 18.70 -8.59
N ARG A 44 5.75 18.62 -7.67
CA ARG A 44 4.32 18.50 -8.01
C ARG A 44 3.99 17.34 -8.96
N GLY A 45 4.86 16.34 -9.04
CA GLY A 45 4.77 15.23 -9.99
C GLY A 45 4.53 13.88 -9.34
N LYS A 46 4.67 12.82 -10.15
CA LYS A 46 4.52 11.43 -9.72
C LYS A 46 5.47 10.51 -10.48
N GLU A 47 5.82 9.39 -9.87
CA GLU A 47 6.62 8.33 -10.49
C GLU A 47 6.15 6.94 -10.03
N LEU A 48 6.31 5.94 -10.90
CA LEU A 48 6.12 4.53 -10.59
C LEU A 48 7.47 3.89 -10.23
N VAL A 49 7.74 3.82 -8.93
CA VAL A 49 8.98 3.23 -8.41
C VAL A 49 8.84 1.72 -8.32
N LYS A 50 9.66 0.97 -9.06
CA LYS A 50 9.63 -0.50 -9.09
C LYS A 50 10.37 -1.09 -7.90
N THR A 51 9.82 -2.17 -7.35
CA THR A 51 10.48 -2.96 -6.28
C THR A 51 11.17 -4.20 -6.81
N ASP A 52 10.81 -4.65 -8.02
CA ASP A 52 11.21 -5.94 -8.60
C ASP A 52 10.84 -7.14 -7.71
N LEU A 53 9.73 -6.99 -6.99
CA LEU A 53 9.09 -8.06 -6.23
C LEU A 53 7.82 -8.50 -6.93
N GLN A 54 7.62 -9.81 -6.99
CA GLN A 54 6.29 -10.40 -7.11
C GLN A 54 5.87 -10.89 -5.73
N ILE A 55 4.59 -10.80 -5.40
CA ILE A 55 4.06 -11.27 -4.12
C ILE A 55 2.90 -12.23 -4.32
N GLN A 56 2.71 -13.09 -3.33
CA GLN A 56 1.48 -13.85 -3.14
C GLN A 56 1.03 -13.59 -1.71
N LEU A 57 -0.09 -12.87 -1.60
CA LEU A 57 -0.71 -12.50 -0.35
C LEU A 57 -1.39 -13.74 0.30
N PRO A 58 -1.52 -13.77 1.63
CA PRO A 58 -2.36 -14.76 2.30
C PRO A 58 -3.83 -14.52 1.96
N ALA A 59 -4.62 -15.58 1.94
CA ALA A 59 -6.02 -15.51 1.56
C ALA A 59 -6.85 -14.59 2.46
N GLY A 60 -7.79 -13.85 1.86
CA GLY A 60 -8.69 -12.95 2.60
C GLY A 60 -8.05 -11.62 2.98
N CYS A 61 -7.02 -11.20 2.26
CA CYS A 61 -6.42 -9.88 2.41
C CYS A 61 -5.95 -9.34 1.06
N TYR A 62 -5.81 -8.02 0.99
CA TYR A 62 -5.09 -7.36 -0.10
C TYR A 62 -3.83 -6.70 0.44
N GLY A 63 -2.88 -6.41 -0.45
CA GLY A 63 -1.65 -5.72 -0.12
C GLY A 63 -1.84 -4.21 -0.28
N ARG A 64 -2.00 -3.47 0.81
CA ARG A 64 -1.99 -2.02 0.75
C ARG A 64 -0.57 -1.47 0.76
N VAL A 65 -0.19 -0.75 -0.29
CA VAL A 65 1.03 0.05 -0.32
C VAL A 65 0.73 1.39 0.36
N ALA A 66 1.32 1.61 1.53
CA ALA A 66 1.06 2.77 2.37
C ALA A 66 2.27 3.71 2.46
N PRO A 67 2.05 5.02 2.64
CA PRO A 67 3.14 5.98 2.80
C PRO A 67 3.90 5.75 4.10
N ARG A 68 5.18 6.15 4.12
CA ARG A 68 6.01 6.18 5.34
C ARG A 68 5.94 7.59 5.91
N SER A 69 5.59 7.70 7.19
CA SER A 69 5.37 9.01 7.86
C SER A 69 6.56 9.96 7.75
N GLY A 70 7.79 9.43 7.81
CA GLY A 70 9.00 10.23 7.65
C GLY A 70 9.13 10.91 6.28
N LEU A 71 8.77 10.21 5.20
CA LEU A 71 8.80 10.77 3.84
C LEU A 71 7.64 11.76 3.62
N ALA A 72 6.47 11.46 4.16
CA ALA A 72 5.32 12.35 4.10
C ALA A 72 5.60 13.69 4.81
N TRP A 73 6.09 13.65 6.04
CA TRP A 73 6.33 14.86 6.82
C TRP A 73 7.54 15.67 6.34
N LYS A 74 8.67 15.01 6.03
CA LYS A 74 9.92 15.72 5.72
C LYS A 74 10.08 16.08 4.26
N ASN A 75 9.45 15.32 3.37
CA ASN A 75 9.69 15.42 1.93
C ASN A 75 8.40 15.63 1.12
N HIS A 76 7.24 15.79 1.78
CA HIS A 76 5.93 15.94 1.13
C HIS A 76 5.58 14.79 0.17
N ILE A 77 6.02 13.58 0.50
CA ILE A 77 5.80 12.39 -0.33
C ILE A 77 4.56 11.62 0.14
N ASP A 78 3.69 11.32 -0.80
CA ASP A 78 2.54 10.43 -0.58
C ASP A 78 2.59 9.21 -1.51
N VAL A 79 1.77 8.20 -1.22
CA VAL A 79 1.60 7.00 -2.04
C VAL A 79 0.18 6.95 -2.59
N GLY A 80 0.08 6.87 -3.91
CA GLY A 80 -1.16 6.68 -4.65
C GLY A 80 -1.46 5.22 -4.99
N ALA A 81 -2.65 5.00 -5.54
CA ALA A 81 -3.17 3.69 -5.93
C ALA A 81 -3.10 2.69 -4.75
N GLY A 82 -2.04 1.87 -4.70
CA GLY A 82 -1.67 1.11 -3.52
C GLY A 82 -2.54 -0.09 -3.19
N VAL A 83 -3.48 -0.49 -4.05
CA VAL A 83 -4.23 -1.76 -3.93
C VAL A 83 -3.50 -2.82 -4.74
N ILE A 84 -2.88 -3.79 -4.06
CA ILE A 84 -2.33 -4.99 -4.70
C ILE A 84 -3.26 -6.16 -4.42
N ASP A 85 -3.90 -6.66 -5.46
CA ASP A 85 -4.87 -7.75 -5.37
C ASP A 85 -4.22 -9.09 -5.02
N GLU A 86 -4.99 -9.98 -4.38
CA GLU A 86 -4.53 -11.29 -3.91
C GLU A 86 -4.01 -12.19 -5.06
N ASP A 87 -4.58 -12.04 -6.26
CA ASP A 87 -4.26 -12.78 -7.47
C ASP A 87 -3.19 -12.10 -8.35
N TYR A 88 -2.71 -10.90 -7.98
CA TYR A 88 -1.68 -10.20 -8.72
C TYR A 88 -0.32 -10.92 -8.61
N ARG A 89 0.32 -11.18 -9.76
CA ARG A 89 1.67 -11.79 -9.85
C ARG A 89 2.66 -10.97 -10.67
N GLY A 90 2.34 -9.70 -10.94
CA GLY A 90 3.27 -8.79 -11.60
C GLY A 90 4.25 -8.12 -10.64
N ASN A 91 5.01 -7.16 -11.16
CA ASN A 91 5.98 -6.39 -10.37
C ASN A 91 5.24 -5.39 -9.47
N VAL A 92 5.42 -5.50 -8.15
CA VAL A 92 4.87 -4.55 -7.18
C VAL A 92 5.53 -3.19 -7.40
N GLY A 93 4.77 -2.27 -7.97
CA GLY A 93 5.15 -0.87 -8.15
C GLY A 93 4.57 0.02 -7.05
N VAL A 94 5.30 1.08 -6.71
CA VAL A 94 4.83 2.11 -5.78
C VAL A 94 4.61 3.39 -6.56
N VAL A 95 3.36 3.84 -6.64
CA VAL A 95 3.02 5.15 -7.21
C VAL A 95 3.30 6.21 -6.16
N MET A 96 4.39 6.94 -6.33
CA MET A 96 4.79 7.99 -5.39
C MET A 96 4.40 9.35 -5.94
N PHE A 97 3.73 10.15 -5.11
CA PHE A 97 3.40 11.56 -5.39
C PHE A 97 4.35 12.47 -4.62
N ASN A 98 4.84 13.50 -5.30
CA ASN A 98 5.65 14.54 -4.68
C ASN A 98 4.84 15.84 -4.61
N HIS A 99 4.43 16.23 -3.40
CA HIS A 99 3.71 17.46 -3.14
C HIS A 99 4.62 18.63 -2.77
N ALA A 100 5.95 18.50 -2.90
CA ALA A 100 6.89 19.61 -2.74
C ALA A 100 7.05 20.41 -4.04
N GLU A 101 7.67 21.59 -3.92
CA GLU A 101 8.14 22.42 -5.05
C GLU A 101 9.55 22.05 -5.51
N THR A 102 10.13 20.98 -4.97
CA THR A 102 11.47 20.50 -5.31
C THR A 102 11.43 19.04 -5.74
N VAL A 103 12.38 18.64 -6.60
CA VAL A 103 12.54 17.24 -7.03
C VAL A 103 12.92 16.37 -5.83
N PHE A 104 12.28 15.20 -5.70
CA PHE A 104 12.65 14.20 -4.71
C PHE A 104 13.44 13.07 -5.37
N LYS A 105 14.65 12.81 -4.85
CA LYS A 105 15.51 11.73 -5.35
C LYS A 105 15.25 10.45 -4.57
N VAL A 106 14.99 9.38 -5.29
CA VAL A 106 14.93 8.02 -4.77
C VAL A 106 16.16 7.30 -5.27
N ASN A 107 16.98 6.76 -4.37
CA ASN A 107 18.10 5.92 -4.75
C ASN A 107 17.70 4.45 -4.62
N LYS A 108 18.37 3.58 -5.39
CA LYS A 108 18.27 2.13 -5.23
C LYS A 108 18.53 1.74 -3.77
N GLY A 109 17.62 0.96 -3.21
CA GLY A 109 17.67 0.48 -1.83
C GLY A 109 16.98 1.39 -0.81
N ASP A 110 16.57 2.61 -1.19
CA ASP A 110 15.81 3.48 -0.31
C ASP A 110 14.45 2.87 0.03
N ARG A 111 14.07 2.97 1.31
CA ARG A 111 12.76 2.53 1.79
C ARG A 111 11.72 3.58 1.47
N ILE A 112 10.87 3.31 0.50
CA ILE A 112 9.99 4.30 -0.11
C ILE A 112 8.52 4.17 0.31
N ALA A 113 8.07 2.97 0.66
CA ALA A 113 6.71 2.70 1.11
C ALA A 113 6.70 1.50 2.08
N GLN A 114 5.53 1.12 2.56
CA GLN A 114 5.35 -0.10 3.33
C GLN A 114 4.14 -0.89 2.84
N LEU A 115 4.25 -2.21 2.78
CA LEU A 115 3.17 -3.12 2.39
C LEU A 115 2.45 -3.63 3.64
N ILE A 116 1.16 -3.36 3.75
CA ILE A 116 0.29 -3.83 4.83
C ILE A 116 -0.67 -4.88 4.25
N CYS A 117 -0.75 -6.06 4.88
CA CYS A 117 -1.75 -7.07 4.51
C CYS A 117 -3.07 -6.74 5.22
N GLU A 118 -3.99 -6.09 4.51
CA GLU A 118 -5.26 -5.65 5.07
C GLU A 118 -6.36 -6.67 4.82
N ARG A 119 -6.95 -7.17 5.92
CA ARG A 119 -8.01 -8.18 5.86
C ARG A 119 -9.26 -7.59 5.23
N ILE A 120 -9.86 -8.35 4.33
CA ILE A 120 -11.09 -7.98 3.61
C ILE A 120 -12.06 -9.15 3.58
N PHE A 121 -13.31 -8.83 3.25
CA PHE A 121 -14.29 -9.81 2.81
C PHE A 121 -14.42 -9.74 1.28
N TYR A 122 -14.77 -10.87 0.67
CA TYR A 122 -15.21 -10.96 -0.72
C TYR A 122 -16.73 -11.23 -0.74
N PRO A 123 -17.58 -10.21 -0.50
CA PRO A 123 -19.02 -10.41 -0.44
C PRO A 123 -19.60 -10.64 -1.84
N GLU A 124 -20.70 -11.40 -1.90
CA GLU A 124 -21.59 -11.37 -3.05
C GLU A 124 -22.45 -10.09 -3.00
N LEU A 125 -22.75 -9.53 -4.17
CA LEU A 125 -23.58 -8.32 -4.28
C LEU A 125 -25.05 -8.70 -4.42
N GLU A 126 -25.90 -8.08 -3.62
CA GLU A 126 -27.36 -8.21 -3.68
C GLU A 126 -27.98 -6.82 -3.89
N GLU A 127 -28.75 -6.64 -4.96
CA GLU A 127 -29.46 -5.40 -5.27
C GLU A 127 -30.79 -5.35 -4.50
N CYS A 128 -30.99 -4.29 -3.70
CA CYS A 128 -32.19 -4.09 -2.87
C CYS A 128 -32.95 -2.83 -3.29
N LYS A 129 -34.26 -2.81 -3.07
CA LYS A 129 -35.09 -1.61 -3.33
C LYS A 129 -34.81 -0.49 -2.33
N GLU A 130 -34.60 -0.84 -1.06
CA GLU A 130 -34.38 0.07 0.06
C GLU A 130 -33.41 -0.57 1.07
N LEU A 131 -32.71 0.26 1.85
CA LEU A 131 -31.83 -0.16 2.95
C LEU A 131 -32.50 0.17 4.29
N SER A 132 -32.11 -0.53 5.36
CA SER A 132 -32.58 -0.24 6.72
C SER A 132 -32.04 1.09 7.25
N ASP A 133 -32.84 1.82 8.01
CA ASP A 133 -32.41 3.03 8.70
C ASP A 133 -31.31 2.75 9.74
N THR A 134 -30.45 3.74 9.97
CA THR A 134 -29.43 3.72 11.04
C THR A 134 -29.40 5.08 11.74
N GLU A 135 -28.86 5.14 12.95
CA GLU A 135 -28.69 6.41 13.69
C GLU A 135 -27.90 7.47 12.89
N ARG A 136 -26.98 7.04 12.00
CA ARG A 136 -26.19 7.95 11.16
C ARG A 136 -26.96 8.47 9.95
N GLY A 137 -27.86 7.68 9.38
CA GLY A 137 -28.60 8.01 8.16
C GLY A 137 -27.71 8.54 7.04
N GLU A 138 -28.10 9.68 6.45
CA GLU A 138 -27.37 10.37 5.36
C GLU A 138 -26.19 11.24 5.85
N GLY A 139 -25.86 11.23 7.15
CA GLY A 139 -24.81 12.09 7.73
C GLY A 139 -23.39 11.72 7.29
N GLY A 140 -22.71 12.61 6.56
CA GLY A 140 -21.32 12.47 6.11
C GLY A 140 -20.52 13.79 6.10
N PHE A 141 -19.27 13.76 5.63
CA PHE A 141 -18.44 14.95 5.37
C PHE A 141 -18.30 15.96 6.53
N GLY A 142 -18.06 15.47 7.74
CA GLY A 142 -17.96 16.33 8.93
C GLY A 142 -19.28 16.55 9.67
N SER A 143 -20.29 15.70 9.43
CA SER A 143 -21.59 15.73 10.10
C SER A 143 -21.54 15.64 11.64
N THR A 144 -20.44 15.15 12.22
CA THR A 144 -20.25 15.05 13.68
C THR A 144 -19.56 16.27 14.31
N GLY A 145 -19.28 17.33 13.54
CA GLY A 145 -18.68 18.57 14.05
C GLY A 145 -17.15 18.62 14.01
N LYS A 146 -16.59 19.75 14.46
CA LYS A 146 -15.14 20.09 14.39
C LYS A 146 -14.46 20.27 15.75
N ASN A 147 -15.14 19.95 16.87
CA ASN A 147 -14.68 20.27 18.22
C ASN A 147 -14.38 19.01 19.03
#